data_AF-A0A7D4TE96-F1
#
_entry.id   AF-A0A7D4TE96-F1
#
_cell.length_a   1.000
_cell.length_b   1.000
_cell.length_c   1.000
_cell.angle_alpha   90.00
_cell.angle_beta   90.00
_cell.angle_gamma   90.00
#
_symmetry.space_group_name_H-M   'P 1'
#
loop_
_entity.id
_entity.type
_entity.pdbx_description
1 polymer ?
#
loop_
_entity_poly.entity_id
_entity_poly.type
_entity_poly.pdbx_seq_one_letter_code
_entity_poly.pdbx_strand_id
1 'polypeptide(L)'
;MQENDLPAGVQYFLIALQIIALLIFLYFIWPLVKSENWKAKFIDNKTARSILIVFVLIFVFVYGLGAAFDALFPIERLDRQH
;
A
#
# COMPACT_ATOMS: atom_id res chain seq x y z
N MET A 1 3.65 -3.71 25.19
CA MET A 1 2.58 -4.67 24.81
C MET A 1 3.17 -5.54 23.72
N GLN A 2 3.17 -6.85 23.91
CA GLN A 2 3.90 -7.77 23.03
C GLN A 2 3.17 -7.84 21.68
N GLU A 3 3.92 -7.72 20.60
CA GLU A 3 3.45 -7.62 19.21
C GLU A 3 2.82 -8.93 18.69
N ASN A 4 2.66 -9.95 19.55
CA ASN A 4 2.15 -11.30 19.24
C ASN A 4 0.88 -11.70 20.04
N ASP A 5 0.13 -10.75 20.58
CA ASP A 5 -0.97 -11.02 21.55
C ASP A 5 -2.32 -11.47 20.94
N LEU A 6 -2.40 -11.69 19.62
CA LEU A 6 -3.63 -12.18 18.97
C LEU A 6 -3.52 -13.68 18.66
N PRO A 7 -4.46 -14.53 19.12
CA PRO A 7 -4.48 -15.94 18.77
C PRO A 7 -4.43 -16.09 17.25
N ALA A 8 -3.59 -16.98 16.72
CA ALA A 8 -3.37 -17.12 15.26
C ALA A 8 -4.68 -17.26 14.47
N GLY A 9 -5.70 -17.94 15.02
CA GLY A 9 -7.03 -18.04 14.41
C GLY A 9 -7.74 -16.69 14.26
N VAL A 10 -7.60 -15.78 15.23
CA VAL A 10 -8.15 -14.41 15.16
C VAL A 10 -7.38 -13.58 14.15
N GLN A 11 -6.06 -13.71 14.09
CA GLN A 11 -5.23 -13.01 13.10
C GLN A 11 -5.62 -13.39 11.67
N TYR A 12 -5.71 -14.69 11.36
CA TYR A 12 -6.13 -15.15 10.03
C TYR A 12 -7.57 -14.74 9.70
N PHE A 13 -8.47 -14.75 10.70
CA PHE A 13 -9.83 -14.27 10.51
C PHE A 13 -9.87 -12.78 10.15
N LEU A 14 -9.11 -11.93 10.84
CA LEU A 14 -9.02 -10.50 10.54
C LEU A 14 -8.42 -10.25 9.15
N ILE A 15 -7.38 -10.99 8.76
CA ILE A 15 -6.79 -10.91 7.42
C ILE A 15 -7.81 -11.33 6.36
N ALA A 16 -8.53 -12.44 6.58
CA ALA A 16 -9.57 -12.91 5.67
C ALA A 16 -10.70 -11.88 5.52
N LEU A 17 -11.13 -11.28 6.63
CA LEU A 17 -12.15 -10.23 6.63
C LEU A 17 -11.70 -8.99 5.84
N GLN A 18 -10.43 -8.59 5.98
CA GLN A 18 -9.87 -7.50 5.18
C GLN A 18 -9.83 -7.82 3.69
N ILE A 19 -9.42 -9.04 3.31
CA ILE A 19 -9.43 -9.48 1.91
C ILE A 19 -10.86 -9.45 1.36
N ILE A 20 -11.84 -9.96 2.11
CA ILE A 20 -13.25 -9.93 1.71
C ILE A 20 -13.74 -8.48 1.55
N ALA A 21 -13.43 -7.60 2.50
CA ALA A 21 -13.79 -6.19 2.42
C ALA A 21 -13.19 -5.53 1.17
N LEU A 22 -11.92 -5.82 0.86
CA LEU A 22 -11.24 -5.34 -0.34
C LEU A 22 -11.93 -5.83 -1.62
N LEU A 23 -12.29 -7.12 -1.68
CA LEU A 23 -12.99 -7.69 -2.83
C LEU A 23 -14.38 -7.06 -3.03
N ILE A 24 -15.13 -6.84 -1.95
CA ILE A 24 -16.42 -6.15 -1.99
C ILE A 24 -16.23 -4.71 -2.47
N PHE A 25 -15.29 -3.99 -1.89
CA PHE A 25 -14.98 -2.61 -2.28
C PHE A 25 -14.63 -2.52 -3.77
N LEU A 26 -13.76 -3.39 -4.26
CA LEU A 26 -13.42 -3.48 -5.68
C LEU A 26 -14.65 -3.81 -6.52
N TYR A 27 -15.49 -4.76 -6.11
CA TYR A 27 -16.71 -5.12 -6.85
C TYR A 27 -17.67 -3.94 -7.00
N PHE A 28 -17.86 -3.14 -5.95
CA PHE A 28 -18.74 -1.96 -5.99
C PHE A 28 -18.14 -0.77 -6.75
N ILE A 29 -16.84 -0.54 -6.61
CA ILE A 29 -16.14 0.55 -7.29
C ILE A 29 -15.87 0.23 -8.76
N TRP A 30 -15.64 -1.03 -9.11
CA TRP A 30 -15.34 -1.45 -10.48
C TRP A 30 -16.33 -0.95 -11.55
N PRO A 31 -17.67 -1.06 -11.41
CA PRO A 31 -18.59 -0.52 -12.39
C PRO A 31 -18.51 1.01 -12.51
N LEU A 32 -18.24 1.72 -11.41
CA LEU A 32 -18.04 3.17 -11.39
C LEU A 32 -16.73 3.56 -12.09
N VAL A 33 -15.64 2.83 -11.81
CA VAL A 33 -14.35 3.02 -12.47
C VAL A 33 -14.50 2.76 -13.96
N LYS A 34 -15.13 1.65 -14.34
CA LYS A 34 -15.29 1.22 -15.74
C LYS A 34 -16.13 2.19 -16.57
N SER A 35 -17.12 2.85 -15.97
CA SER A 35 -17.99 3.79 -16.69
C SER A 35 -17.32 5.14 -16.97
N GLU A 36 -16.21 5.46 -16.30
CA GLU A 36 -15.52 6.73 -16.49
C GLU A 36 -14.40 6.67 -17.55
N ASN A 37 -14.21 7.77 -18.28
CA ASN A 37 -13.08 7.94 -19.18
C ASN A 37 -11.82 8.36 -18.39
N TRP A 38 -11.23 7.42 -17.66
CA TRP A 38 -10.05 7.64 -16.80
C TRP A 38 -8.91 8.37 -17.51
N LYS A 39 -8.65 8.00 -18.76
CA LYS A 39 -7.59 8.61 -19.57
C LYS A 39 -7.82 10.11 -19.75
N ALA A 40 -9.06 10.52 -20.01
CA ALA A 40 -9.42 11.93 -20.14
C ALA A 40 -9.30 12.70 -18.82
N LYS A 41 -9.68 12.07 -17.69
CA LYS A 41 -9.62 12.71 -16.36
C LYS A 41 -8.18 12.89 -15.85
N PHE A 42 -7.32 11.89 -16.02
CA PHE A 42 -6.01 11.85 -15.36
C PHE A 42 -4.82 12.10 -16.29
N ILE A 43 -4.90 11.74 -17.58
CA ILE A 43 -3.77 11.84 -18.51
C ILE A 43 -3.87 13.10 -19.38
N ASP A 44 -5.08 13.43 -19.84
CA ASP A 44 -5.29 14.60 -20.71
C ASP A 44 -5.34 15.90 -19.91
N ASN A 45 -5.75 15.84 -18.63
CA ASN A 45 -5.67 16.96 -17.71
C ASN A 45 -4.23 17.13 -17.19
N LYS A 46 -3.55 18.19 -17.65
CA LYS A 46 -2.17 18.52 -17.27
C LYS A 46 -1.96 18.63 -15.76
N THR A 47 -2.93 19.17 -15.02
CA THR A 47 -2.84 19.32 -13.56
C THR A 47 -2.93 17.97 -12.87
N ALA A 48 -3.94 17.16 -13.23
CA ALA A 48 -4.10 15.82 -12.66
C ALA A 48 -2.89 14.92 -12.97
N ARG A 49 -2.36 15.00 -14.20
CA ARG A 49 -1.15 14.28 -14.61
C ARG A 49 0.07 14.71 -13.81
N SER A 50 0.25 16.02 -13.59
CA SER A 50 1.36 16.54 -12.79
C SER A 50 1.30 16.01 -11.35
N ILE A 51 0.11 16.06 -10.73
CA ILE A 51 -0.11 15.52 -9.38
C ILE A 51 0.20 14.03 -9.33
N LEU A 52 -0.25 13.27 -10.33
CA LEU A 52 0.01 11.83 -10.42
C LEU A 52 1.52 11.53 -10.53
N ILE A 53 2.25 12.29 -11.35
CA ILE A 53 3.70 12.16 -11.48
C ILE A 53 4.39 12.48 -10.15
N VAL A 54 4.06 13.60 -9.51
CA VAL A 54 4.64 13.99 -8.22
C VAL A 54 4.35 12.93 -7.16
N PHE A 55 3.14 12.38 -7.14
CA PHE A 55 2.77 11.30 -6.23
C PHE A 55 3.63 10.06 -6.42
N VAL A 56 3.84 9.62 -7.67
CA VAL A 56 4.71 8.48 -8.00
C VAL A 56 6.16 8.78 -7.58
N LEU A 57 6.67 9.99 -7.82
CA LEU A 57 8.03 10.37 -7.41
C LEU A 57 8.19 10.32 -5.89
N ILE A 58 7.24 10.84 -5.12
CA ILE A 58 7.26 10.77 -3.65
C ILE A 58 7.24 9.31 -3.20
N PHE A 59 6.38 8.48 -3.78
CA PHE A 59 6.30 7.06 -3.42
C PHE A 59 7.63 6.33 -3.65
N VAL A 60 8.22 6.51 -4.83
CA VAL A 60 9.54 5.93 -5.16
C VAL A 60 10.62 6.47 -4.24
N PHE A 61 10.59 7.77 -3.92
CA PHE A 61 11.56 8.38 -3.03
C PHE A 61 11.47 7.84 -1.60
N VAL A 62 10.27 7.77 -1.02
CA VAL A 62 10.06 7.25 0.34
C VAL A 62 10.43 5.78 0.42
N TYR A 63 10.00 4.97 -0.55
CA TYR A 63 10.38 3.55 -0.61
C TYR A 63 11.89 3.37 -0.79
N GLY A 64 12.48 4.13 -1.72
CA GLY A 64 13.91 4.08 -2.01
C GLY A 64 14.75 4.54 -0.82
N LEU A 65 14.29 5.54 -0.07
CA LEU A 65 14.91 5.97 1.17
C LEU A 65 14.85 4.84 2.21
N GLY A 66 13.68 4.23 2.44
CA GLY A 66 13.57 3.07 3.33
C GLY A 66 14.53 1.95 2.97
N ALA A 67 14.55 1.54 1.69
CA ALA A 67 15.45 0.50 1.20
C ALA A 67 16.94 0.88 1.30
N ALA A 68 17.28 2.15 1.05
CA ALA A 68 18.64 2.65 1.18
C ALA A 68 19.10 2.67 2.63
N PHE A 69 18.23 3.05 3.57
CA PHE A 69 18.51 3.00 5.01
C PHE A 69 18.70 1.56 5.48
N ASP A 70 17.85 0.63 5.05
CA ASP A 70 18.02 -0.80 5.39
C ASP A 70 19.34 -1.38 4.84
N ALA A 71 19.78 -0.92 3.66
CA ALA A 71 21.02 -1.37 3.03
C ALA A 71 22.28 -0.73 3.65
N LEU A 72 22.24 0.57 3.97
CA LEU A 72 23.38 1.33 4.49
C LEU A 72 23.52 1.24 6.01
N PHE A 73 22.40 1.09 6.72
CA PHE A 73 22.32 0.95 8.17
C PHE A 73 21.48 -0.29 8.50
N PRO A 74 21.99 -1.51 8.22
CA PRO A 74 21.31 -2.73 8.59
C PRO A 74 21.15 -2.75 10.11
N ILE A 75 19.92 -2.54 10.58
CA ILE A 75 19.62 -2.54 12.01
C ILE A 75 19.88 -3.96 12.49
N GLU A 76 20.91 -4.15 13.33
CA GLU A 76 21.18 -5.42 13.98
C GLU A 76 19.92 -5.81 14.78
N ARG A 77 19.14 -6.75 14.22
CA ARG A 77 18.00 -7.32 14.92
C ARG A 77 18.54 -8.01 16.18
N LEU A 78 18.13 -7.54 17.36
CA LEU A 78 18.38 -8.20 18.65
C LEU A 78 17.89 -9.66 18.68
N ASP A 79 17.09 -10.07 17.70
CA ASP A 79 16.64 -11.44 17.43
C ASP A 79 17.77 -12.43 17.07
N ARG A 80 19.00 -11.94 16.83
CA ARG A 80 20.21 -12.78 16.63
C ARG A 80 21.16 -12.81 17.82
N GLN A 81 20.73 -12.31 18.99
CA GLN A 81 21.45 -12.48 20.25
C GLN A 81 20.59 -13.24 21.26
N HIS A 82 20.26 -14.50 20.95
CA HIS A 82 20.38 -15.67 21.83
C HIS A 82 19.80 -16.93 21.18
#